data_AF-A0A971LCH6-F1
#
_entry.id   AF-A0A971LCH6-F1
#
_cell.length_a   1.000
_cell.length_b   1.000
_cell.length_c   1.000
_cell.angle_alpha   90.00
_cell.angle_beta   90.00
_cell.angle_gamma   90.00
#
_symmetry.space_group_name_H-M   'P 1'
#
loop_
_entity.id
_entity.type
_entity.pdbx_description
1 polymer ?
#
loop_
_entity_poly.entity_id
_entity_poly.type
_entity_poly.pdbx_seq_one_letter_code
_entity_poly.pdbx_strand_id
1 'polypeptide(L)'
;NYIIEVSEKIIELYPAVVYPYNNIAAVYYSQGDYEGAIKYFKLAEEQAPFDTIVINNIAYLSAITGDLETALEYYEKLKLYGNEEEKKLAEEQIKRFSAK
;
A
#
# COMPACT_ATOMS: atom_id res chain seq x y z
N ASN A 1 -20.43 -0.86 -6.75
CA ASN A 1 -19.76 -2.06 -6.22
C ASN A 1 -20.01 -2.06 -4.71
N TYR A 2 -20.71 -3.07 -4.17
CA TYR A 2 -21.08 -3.13 -2.74
C TYR A 2 -19.85 -3.04 -1.80
N ILE A 3 -18.69 -3.55 -2.23
CA ILE A 3 -17.44 -3.46 -1.45
C ILE A 3 -17.05 -1.99 -1.24
N ILE A 4 -17.15 -1.17 -2.29
CA ILE A 4 -16.83 0.26 -2.20
C ILE A 4 -17.83 0.96 -1.27
N GLU A 5 -19.13 0.75 -1.49
CA GLU A 5 -20.19 1.41 -0.72
C GLU A 5 -20.09 1.11 0.79
N VAL A 6 -19.87 -0.16 1.16
CA VAL A 6 -19.67 -0.54 2.56
C VAL A 6 -18.38 0.04 3.11
N SER A 7 -17.30 0.00 2.35
CA SER A 7 -16.00 0.53 2.80
C SER A 7 -16.06 2.05 3.00
N GLU A 8 -16.72 2.78 2.11
CA GLU A 8 -16.98 4.22 2.26
C GLU A 8 -17.80 4.51 3.52
N LYS A 9 -18.81 3.69 3.82
CA LYS A 9 -19.58 3.87 5.05
C LYS A 9 -18.76 3.62 6.32
N ILE A 10 -17.84 2.65 6.27
CA ILE A 10 -16.93 2.40 7.39
C ILE A 10 -15.94 3.56 7.54
N ILE A 11 -15.42 4.12 6.45
CA ILE A 11 -14.53 5.29 6.48
C ILE A 11 -15.23 6.50 7.10
N GLU A 12 -16.50 6.74 6.73
CA GLU A 12 -17.30 7.85 7.29
C GLU A 12 -17.46 7.73 8.82
N LEU A 13 -17.65 6.51 9.32
CA LEU A 13 -17.89 6.26 10.74
C LEU A 13 -16.59 6.08 11.55
N TYR A 14 -15.55 5.52 10.93
CA TYR A 14 -14.32 5.07 11.56
C TYR A 14 -13.11 5.32 10.63
N PRO A 15 -12.73 6.59 10.38
CA PRO A 15 -11.71 6.92 9.38
C PRO A 15 -10.33 6.36 9.71
N ALA A 16 -10.02 6.10 10.98
CA ALA A 16 -8.74 5.54 11.41
C ALA A 16 -8.58 4.03 11.13
N VAL A 17 -9.65 3.36 10.67
CA VAL A 17 -9.61 1.92 10.36
C VAL A 17 -9.08 1.72 8.95
N VAL A 18 -8.01 0.93 8.80
CA VAL A 18 -7.24 0.81 7.55
C VAL A 18 -7.90 -0.11 6.51
N TYR A 19 -8.50 -1.23 6.92
CA TYR A 19 -8.98 -2.26 5.97
C TYR A 19 -10.00 -1.78 4.92
N PRO A 20 -10.90 -0.80 5.18
CA PRO A 20 -11.82 -0.27 4.17
C PRO A 20 -11.09 0.39 2.99
N TYR A 21 -10.03 1.14 3.25
CA TYR A 21 -9.20 1.74 2.20
C TYR A 21 -8.53 0.66 1.35
N ASN A 22 -8.00 -0.37 2.00
CA ASN A 22 -7.41 -1.53 1.32
C ASN A 22 -8.44 -2.26 0.42
N ASN A 23 -9.68 -2.43 0.90
CA ASN A 23 -10.75 -3.05 0.13
C ASN A 23 -11.10 -2.24 -1.13
N ILE A 24 -11.19 -0.91 -1.00
CA ILE A 24 -11.42 -0.04 -2.16
C ILE A 24 -10.24 -0.10 -3.12
N ALA A 25 -9.00 -0.01 -2.62
CA ALA A 25 -7.80 -0.12 -3.44
C ALA A 25 -7.73 -1.45 -4.20
N ALA A 26 -8.10 -2.57 -3.56
CA ALA A 26 -8.17 -3.88 -4.19
C ALA A 26 -9.20 -3.95 -5.32
N VAL A 27 -10.34 -3.26 -5.17
CA VAL A 27 -11.33 -3.15 -6.25
C VAL A 27 -10.74 -2.41 -7.45
N TYR A 28 -10.14 -1.23 -7.25
CA TYR A 28 -9.51 -0.47 -8.33
C TYR A 28 -8.37 -1.25 -8.99
N TYR A 29 -7.53 -1.91 -8.19
CA TYR A 29 -6.47 -2.80 -8.66
C TYR A 29 -7.02 -3.91 -9.57
N SER A 30 -8.11 -4.57 -9.19
CA SER A 30 -8.73 -5.63 -9.98
C SER A 30 -9.30 -5.14 -11.31
N GLN A 31 -9.58 -3.84 -11.43
CA GLN A 31 -10.05 -3.18 -12.63
C GLN A 31 -8.90 -2.68 -13.52
N GLY A 32 -7.65 -2.82 -13.07
CA GLY A 32 -6.47 -2.26 -13.74
C GLY A 32 -6.29 -0.74 -13.52
N ASP A 33 -7.10 -0.14 -12.64
CA ASP A 33 -6.97 1.26 -12.25
C ASP A 33 -5.97 1.37 -11.08
N TYR A 34 -4.69 1.36 -11.42
CA TYR A 34 -3.61 1.38 -10.43
C TYR A 34 -3.47 2.76 -9.77
N GLU A 35 -3.74 3.84 -10.50
CA GLU A 35 -3.79 5.21 -9.98
C GLU A 35 -4.91 5.37 -8.95
N GLY A 36 -6.09 4.79 -9.22
CA GLY A 36 -7.18 4.69 -8.26
C GLY A 36 -6.78 3.89 -7.02
N ALA A 37 -6.12 2.74 -7.20
CA ALA A 37 -5.69 1.91 -6.09
C ALA A 37 -4.67 2.61 -5.18
N ILE A 38 -3.64 3.24 -5.76
CA ILE A 38 -2.60 3.94 -4.98
C ILE A 38 -3.19 5.12 -4.18
N LYS A 39 -4.17 5.83 -4.74
CA LYS A 39 -4.86 6.91 -4.03
C LYS A 39 -5.45 6.44 -2.70
N TYR A 40 -6.13 5.30 -2.69
CA TYR A 40 -6.73 4.78 -1.46
C TYR A 40 -5.69 4.22 -0.49
N PHE A 41 -4.57 3.67 -0.97
CA PHE A 41 -3.47 3.31 -0.07
C PHE A 41 -2.82 4.54 0.59
N LYS A 42 -2.66 5.65 -0.13
CA LYS A 42 -2.14 6.91 0.46
C LYS A 42 -3.11 7.50 1.49
N LEU A 43 -4.42 7.44 1.22
CA LEU A 43 -5.42 7.81 2.24
C LEU A 43 -5.32 6.92 3.48
N ALA A 44 -5.06 5.61 3.32
CA ALA A 44 -4.82 4.72 4.45
C ALA A 44 -3.56 5.11 5.25
N GLU A 45 -2.48 5.49 4.55
CA GLU A 45 -1.22 5.93 5.17
C GLU A 45 -1.41 7.22 6.00
N GLU A 46 -2.23 8.16 5.52
CA GLU A 46 -2.56 9.38 6.29
C GLU A 46 -3.18 9.05 7.67
N GLN A 47 -3.90 7.92 7.76
CA GLN A 47 -4.53 7.47 9.00
C GLN A 47 -3.60 6.60 9.85
N ALA A 48 -2.74 5.81 9.20
CA ALA A 48 -1.84 4.87 9.84
C ALA A 48 -0.46 4.87 9.17
N PRO A 49 0.39 5.89 9.44
CA PRO A 49 1.64 6.12 8.69
C PRO A 49 2.73 5.07 8.92
N PHE A 50 2.57 4.21 9.93
CA PHE A 50 3.51 3.15 10.27
C PHE A 50 2.90 1.75 10.11
N ASP A 51 1.70 1.63 9.54
CA ASP A 51 1.08 0.33 9.27
C ASP A 51 1.84 -0.40 8.15
N THR A 52 2.44 -1.54 8.47
CA THR A 52 3.34 -2.25 7.56
C THR A 52 2.59 -2.88 6.39
N ILE A 53 1.29 -3.16 6.53
CA ILE A 53 0.45 -3.66 5.43
C ILE A 53 0.24 -2.55 4.41
N VAL A 54 -0.09 -1.33 4.86
CA VAL A 54 -0.24 -0.17 3.96
C VAL A 54 1.07 0.14 3.26
N ILE A 55 2.18 0.19 4.01
CA ILE A 55 3.51 0.46 3.47
C ILE A 55 3.87 -0.58 2.39
N ASN A 56 3.69 -1.87 2.68
CA ASN A 56 3.99 -2.94 1.74
C ASN A 56 3.10 -2.90 0.48
N ASN A 57 1.81 -2.58 0.63
CA ASN A 57 0.90 -2.44 -0.50
C ASN A 57 1.30 -1.30 -1.45
N ILE A 58 1.72 -0.15 -0.90
CA ILE A 58 2.24 0.97 -1.70
C ILE A 58 3.54 0.55 -2.41
N ALA A 59 4.48 -0.07 -1.70
CA ALA A 59 5.75 -0.52 -2.27
C ALA A 59 5.52 -1.50 -3.44
N TYR A 60 4.68 -2.52 -3.21
CA TYR A 60 4.36 -3.54 -4.21
C TYR A 60 3.66 -2.96 -5.43
N LEU A 61 2.61 -2.15 -5.24
CA LEU A 61 1.86 -1.57 -6.35
C LEU A 61 2.76 -0.68 -7.21
N SER A 62 3.54 0.20 -6.57
CA SER A 62 4.49 1.10 -7.26
C SER A 62 5.52 0.30 -8.06
N ALA A 63 6.01 -0.81 -7.51
CA ALA A 63 6.98 -1.67 -8.18
C ALA A 63 6.42 -2.32 -9.46
N ILE A 64 5.16 -2.77 -9.46
CA ILE A 64 4.55 -3.42 -10.63
C ILE A 64 4.05 -2.42 -11.67
N THR A 65 3.75 -1.18 -11.28
CA THR A 65 3.41 -0.08 -12.20
C THR A 65 4.64 0.63 -12.76
N GLY A 66 5.84 0.30 -12.26
CA GLY A 66 7.11 0.85 -12.73
C GLY A 66 7.53 2.17 -12.06
N ASP A 67 6.82 2.63 -11.04
CA ASP A 67 7.25 3.72 -10.18
C ASP A 67 8.28 3.19 -9.15
N LEU A 68 9.49 2.98 -9.64
CA LEU A 68 10.58 2.40 -8.86
C LEU A 68 11.08 3.35 -7.75
N GLU A 69 10.92 4.67 -7.93
CA GLU A 69 11.29 5.66 -6.93
C GLU A 69 10.41 5.51 -5.68
N THR A 70 9.08 5.54 -5.86
CA THR A 70 8.14 5.31 -4.76
C THR A 70 8.29 3.90 -4.19
N ALA A 71 8.49 2.88 -5.04
CA ALA A 71 8.68 1.51 -4.55
C ALA A 71 9.89 1.41 -3.59
N LEU A 72 11.03 1.97 -3.97
CA LEU A 72 12.25 1.96 -3.14
C LEU A 72 12.06 2.74 -1.85
N GLU A 73 11.42 3.93 -1.89
CA GLU A 73 11.09 4.70 -0.69
C GLU A 73 10.28 3.86 0.30
N TYR A 74 9.24 3.16 -0.17
CA TYR A 74 8.36 2.40 0.70
C TYR A 74 8.95 1.08 1.16
N TYR A 75 9.81 0.43 0.37
CA TYR A 75 10.59 -0.69 0.89
C TYR A 75 11.57 -0.25 1.98
N GLU A 76 12.19 0.93 1.87
CA GLU A 76 13.01 1.48 2.96
C GLU A 76 12.18 1.75 4.23
N LYS A 77 10.96 2.28 4.10
CA LYS A 77 10.01 2.39 5.22
C LYS A 77 9.67 1.00 5.80
N LEU A 78 9.42 0.00 4.96
CA LEU A 78 9.10 -1.36 5.40
C LEU A 78 10.26 -1.99 6.18
N LYS A 79 11.51 -1.75 5.75
CA LYS A 79 12.72 -2.18 6.47
C LYS A 79 12.85 -1.51 7.85
N LEU A 80 12.33 -0.30 8.02
CA LEU A 80 12.37 0.42 9.29
C LEU A 80 11.28 -0.03 10.27
N TYR A 81 10.05 -0.22 9.79
CA TYR A 81 8.87 -0.45 10.64
C TYR A 81 8.40 -1.91 10.70
N GLY A 82 8.84 -2.74 9.76
CA GLY A 82 8.44 -4.14 9.63
C GLY A 82 8.97 -5.06 10.72
N ASN A 83 8.39 -6.25 10.81
CA ASN A 83 8.96 -7.39 11.53
C ASN A 83 10.14 -8.00 10.73
N GLU A 84 10.84 -8.98 11.29
CA GLU A 84 12.04 -9.56 10.66
C GLU A 84 11.79 -10.18 9.27
N GLU A 85 10.61 -10.76 9.03
CA GLU A 85 10.24 -11.29 7.71
C GLU A 85 10.01 -10.16 6.70
N GLU A 86 9.27 -9.13 7.09
CA GLU A 86 8.99 -7.95 6.27
C GLU A 86 10.28 -7.18 5.93
N LYS A 87 11.21 -7.06 6.88
CA LYS A 87 12.52 -6.44 6.64
C LYS A 87 13.34 -7.22 5.62
N LYS A 88 13.38 -8.55 5.75
CA LYS A 88 14.10 -9.40 4.79
C LYS A 88 13.50 -9.27 3.39
N LEU A 89 12.17 -9.26 3.28
CA LEU A 89 11.47 -9.00 2.02
C LEU A 89 11.89 -7.64 1.44
N ALA A 90 11.86 -6.58 2.25
CA ALA A 90 12.24 -5.24 1.83
C ALA A 90 13.69 -5.18 1.30
N GLU A 91 14.64 -5.78 2.02
CA GLU A 91 16.05 -5.86 1.59
C GLU A 91 16.23 -6.59 0.25
N GLU A 92 15.51 -7.70 0.06
CA GLU A 92 15.51 -8.45 -1.19
C GLU A 92 14.97 -7.61 -2.36
N GLN A 93 13.86 -6.88 -2.15
CA GLN A 93 13.28 -6.02 -3.18
C GLN A 93 14.16 -4.81 -3.47
N ILE A 94 14.71 -4.14 -2.46
CA ILE A 94 15.66 -3.02 -2.64
C ILE A 94 16.85 -3.47 -3.49
N LYS A 95 17.48 -4.60 -3.13
CA LYS A 95 18.60 -5.14 -3.92
C LYS A 95 18.20 -5.45 -5.36
N ARG A 96 17.00 -5.99 -5.57
CA ARG A 96 16.48 -6.32 -6.90
C ARG A 96 16.28 -5.08 -7.77
N PHE A 97 15.79 -3.99 -7.21
CA PHE A 97 15.48 -2.78 -7.97
C PHE A 97 16.66 -1.82 -8.12
N SER A 98 17.57 -1.76 -7.15
CA SER A 98 18.80 -0.95 -7.25
C SER A 98 19.86 -1.51 -8.20
N ALA A 99 19.69 -2.74 -8.67
CA ALA A 99 20.61 -3.41 -9.60
C ALA A 99 20.22 -3.28 -11.09
N LYS A 100 19.11 -2.61 -11.38
CA LYS A 100 18.61 -2.36 -12.75
C LYS A 100 18.93 -0.94 -13.18
#